data_AF-A0A7C9D1K9-F1
#
_entry.id   AF-A0A7C9D1K9-F1
#
_cell.length_a   1.000
_cell.length_b   1.000
_cell.length_c   1.000
_cell.angle_alpha   90.00
_cell.angle_beta   90.00
_cell.angle_gamma   90.00
#
_symmetry.space_group_name_H-M   'P 1'
#
loop_
_entity.id
_entity.type
_entity.pdbx_description
1 polymer ?
#
loop_
_entity_poly.entity_id
_entity_poly.type
_entity_poly.pdbx_seq_one_letter_code
_entity_poly.pdbx_strand_id
1 'polypeptide(L)'
;MATAKKNYARDNVPLSRFGVLVAQLESIVASAAQQSPDPLLCFDLLSDLISAIDEEPKDSILLWQRKCEDALYSLLVLGARRPVRHLASVAMARVISKGDPISVYSRASSLQGFLSDGKKNEPQRVAGAAQCLGELYRFFGRRITSGLAETTSIASKLMKSHEEYVRKEALYMLQNALEGCGGLAAAAAYTEAFRLIMRFGVNDKAPIVRIAAARCLKAFANVGGPGLGVVELDTSASLCVKAFNDPVSSVRDAFAEALGALLALGMNPEAQVQPRGKVQFPPAKKLEGGLQKHLVSPFVKASGVRFREIRICLTLAWVSFLQAILLKYLHPDSELQDYAAPVLDMLQEDTTADAQALACVLYILRVAVVDQMT
;
A
#
# COMPACT_ATOMS: atom_id res chain seq x y z
N MET A 1 43.14 -32.89 -36.48
CA MET A 1 42.11 -31.85 -36.26
C MET A 1 41.88 -31.70 -34.77
N ALA A 2 42.55 -30.74 -34.15
CA ALA A 2 42.33 -30.38 -32.75
C ALA A 2 41.50 -29.10 -32.72
N THR A 3 40.27 -29.18 -32.25
CA THR A 3 39.38 -28.03 -32.04
C THR A 3 39.82 -27.27 -30.80
N ALA A 4 40.42 -26.10 -31.02
CA ALA A 4 40.77 -25.15 -29.97
C ALA A 4 39.50 -24.59 -29.30
N LYS A 5 39.37 -24.82 -27.99
CA LYS A 5 38.43 -24.11 -27.12
C LYS A 5 38.83 -22.63 -27.10
N LYS A 6 38.00 -21.76 -27.68
CA LYS A 6 38.06 -20.32 -27.44
C LYS A 6 37.70 -20.06 -25.99
N ASN A 7 38.71 -19.84 -25.15
CA ASN A 7 38.55 -19.11 -23.90
C ASN A 7 38.14 -17.68 -24.27
N TYR A 8 36.87 -17.35 -24.08
CA TYR A 8 36.45 -15.95 -24.00
C TYR A 8 37.07 -15.40 -22.71
N ALA A 9 38.25 -14.80 -22.86
CA ALA A 9 38.77 -13.88 -21.87
C ALA A 9 37.68 -12.84 -21.59
N ARG A 10 37.51 -12.51 -20.30
CA ARG A 10 36.72 -11.36 -19.85
C ARG A 10 37.41 -10.11 -20.41
N ASP A 11 37.10 -9.78 -21.65
CA ASP A 11 37.57 -8.53 -22.24
C ASP A 11 36.99 -7.37 -21.43
N ASN A 12 37.87 -6.43 -21.10
CA ASN A 12 37.63 -5.22 -20.35
C ASN A 12 36.49 -4.40 -20.98
N VAL A 13 35.24 -4.69 -20.60
CA VAL A 13 34.13 -3.76 -20.79
C VAL A 13 34.46 -2.54 -19.94
N PRO A 14 34.57 -1.32 -20.51
CA PRO A 14 34.73 -0.11 -19.72
C PRO A 14 33.65 -0.09 -18.64
N LEU A 15 34.05 -0.01 -17.37
CA LEU A 15 33.11 0.01 -16.25
C LEU A 15 32.18 1.21 -16.45
N SER A 16 30.93 0.92 -16.81
CA SER A 16 29.92 1.96 -16.91
C SER A 16 29.70 2.60 -15.54
N ARG A 17 29.14 3.82 -15.52
CA ARG A 17 28.81 4.52 -14.27
C ARG A 17 27.99 3.60 -13.36
N PHE A 18 27.00 2.88 -13.91
CA PHE A 18 26.23 1.88 -13.15
C PHE A 18 27.12 0.79 -12.54
N GLY A 19 28.00 0.17 -13.33
CA GLY A 19 28.90 -0.89 -12.85
C GLY A 19 29.83 -0.42 -11.72
N VAL A 20 30.33 0.83 -11.79
CA VAL A 20 31.15 1.43 -10.73
C VAL A 20 30.35 1.58 -9.43
N LEU A 21 29.12 2.11 -9.51
CA LEU A 21 28.26 2.32 -8.34
C LEU A 21 27.87 0.98 -7.68
N VAL A 22 27.61 -0.05 -8.49
CA VAL A 22 27.34 -1.42 -7.99
C VAL A 22 28.57 -1.96 -7.24
N ALA A 23 29.77 -1.83 -7.80
CA ALA A 23 30.99 -2.29 -7.15
C ALA A 23 31.30 -1.54 -5.84
N GLN A 24 31.01 -0.23 -5.79
CA GLN A 24 31.11 0.56 -4.55
C GLN A 24 30.13 0.08 -3.50
N LEU A 25 28.87 -0.22 -3.88
CA LEU A 25 27.88 -0.76 -2.97
C LEU A 25 28.29 -2.14 -2.45
N GLU A 26 28.79 -3.03 -3.32
CA GLU A 26 29.34 -4.34 -2.94
C GLU A 26 30.49 -4.18 -1.92
N SER A 27 31.39 -3.22 -2.14
CA SER A 27 32.49 -2.94 -1.22
C SER A 27 31.99 -2.48 0.16
N ILE A 28 31.01 -1.58 0.20
CA ILE A 28 30.44 -1.09 1.46
C ILE A 28 29.82 -2.24 2.25
N VAL A 29 28.99 -3.07 1.62
CA VAL A 29 28.33 -4.19 2.33
C VAL A 29 29.31 -5.29 2.73
N ALA A 30 30.38 -5.51 1.96
CA ALA A 30 31.43 -6.46 2.31
C ALA A 30 32.22 -6.02 3.55
N SER A 31 32.45 -4.71 3.72
CA SER A 31 33.12 -4.14 4.90
C SER A 31 32.25 -4.02 6.15
N ALA A 32 30.97 -4.39 6.06
CA ALA A 32 30.00 -4.17 7.13
C ALA A 32 30.30 -4.93 8.44
N ALA A 33 31.11 -6.00 8.35
CA ALA A 33 31.56 -6.76 9.52
C ALA A 33 32.59 -5.98 10.36
N GLN A 34 33.36 -5.08 9.74
CA GLN A 34 34.37 -4.25 10.40
C GLN A 34 33.82 -2.88 10.76
N GLN A 35 33.03 -2.27 9.88
CA GLN A 35 32.49 -0.93 10.06
C GLN A 35 31.05 -0.86 9.53
N SER A 36 30.12 -0.33 10.33
CA SER A 36 28.74 -0.15 9.87
C SER A 36 28.70 0.82 8.67
N PRO A 37 27.87 0.53 7.63
CA PRO A 37 27.75 1.41 6.48
C PRO A 37 27.35 2.84 6.87
N ASP A 38 28.12 3.82 6.39
CA ASP A 38 27.82 5.23 6.64
C ASP A 38 26.50 5.63 5.97
N PRO A 39 25.50 6.17 6.71
CA PRO A 39 24.19 6.45 6.14
C PRO A 39 24.17 7.53 5.06
N LEU A 40 25.04 8.54 5.13
CA LEU A 40 25.07 9.64 4.15
C LEU A 40 25.71 9.14 2.85
N LEU A 41 26.85 8.45 2.97
CA LEU A 41 27.51 7.80 1.83
C LEU A 41 26.56 6.83 1.12
N CYS A 42 25.84 6.00 1.87
CA CYS A 42 24.87 5.08 1.28
C CYS A 42 23.71 5.82 0.61
N PHE A 43 23.25 6.94 1.16
CA PHE A 43 22.17 7.73 0.58
C PHE A 43 22.58 8.35 -0.76
N ASP A 44 23.74 8.99 -0.80
CA ASP A 44 24.28 9.61 -2.02
C ASP A 44 24.52 8.56 -3.10
N LEU A 45 25.19 7.45 -2.73
CA LEU A 45 25.47 6.33 -3.63
C LEU A 45 24.17 5.73 -4.21
N LEU A 46 23.15 5.49 -3.38
CA LEU A 46 21.89 4.92 -3.86
C LEU A 46 21.10 5.90 -4.75
N SER A 47 21.19 7.19 -4.48
CA SER A 47 20.57 8.23 -5.32
C SER A 47 21.22 8.29 -6.70
N ASP A 48 22.56 8.22 -6.74
CA ASP A 48 23.32 8.10 -7.98
C ASP A 48 23.04 6.78 -8.70
N LEU A 49 22.93 5.67 -7.97
CA LEU A 49 22.62 4.36 -8.51
C LEU A 49 21.26 4.34 -9.20
N ILE A 50 20.23 4.91 -8.56
CA ILE A 50 18.89 5.04 -9.14
C ILE A 50 18.93 5.84 -10.45
N SER A 51 19.64 6.97 -10.46
CA SER A 51 19.77 7.82 -11.64
C SER A 51 20.53 7.10 -12.76
N ALA A 52 21.63 6.42 -12.42
CA ALA A 52 22.40 5.62 -13.37
C ALA A 52 21.57 4.45 -13.93
N ILE A 53 20.73 3.79 -13.12
CA ILE A 53 19.82 2.75 -13.62
C ILE A 53 18.94 3.30 -14.73
N ASP A 54 18.40 4.51 -14.63
CA ASP A 54 17.50 5.08 -15.64
C ASP A 54 18.22 5.40 -16.96
N GLU A 55 19.50 5.78 -16.92
CA GLU A 55 20.31 6.19 -18.07
C GLU A 55 20.99 5.00 -18.78
N GLU A 56 21.30 3.92 -18.05
CA GLU A 56 22.15 2.83 -18.53
C GLU A 56 21.48 1.95 -19.61
N PRO A 57 22.17 1.49 -20.66
CA PRO A 57 21.57 0.57 -21.63
C PRO A 57 21.18 -0.77 -20.98
N LYS A 58 20.08 -1.37 -21.44
CA LYS A 58 19.54 -2.62 -20.87
C LYS A 58 20.56 -3.76 -20.82
N ASP A 59 21.39 -3.92 -21.85
CA ASP A 59 22.41 -4.99 -21.90
C ASP A 59 23.45 -4.85 -20.78
N SER A 60 23.80 -3.61 -20.41
CA SER A 60 24.70 -3.33 -19.30
C SER A 60 24.02 -3.57 -17.95
N ILE A 61 22.75 -3.20 -17.80
CA ILE A 61 21.95 -3.57 -16.62
C ILE A 61 21.94 -5.09 -16.43
N LEU A 62 21.66 -5.86 -17.48
CA LEU A 62 21.63 -7.33 -17.42
C LEU A 62 22.95 -7.93 -16.95
N LEU A 63 24.10 -7.36 -17.35
CA LEU A 63 25.42 -7.82 -16.94
C LEU A 63 25.67 -7.65 -15.43
N TRP A 64 25.21 -6.54 -14.85
CA TRP A 64 25.47 -6.16 -13.47
C TRP A 64 24.31 -6.41 -12.50
N GLN A 65 23.13 -6.77 -13.01
CA GLN A 65 21.89 -6.89 -12.26
C GLN A 65 22.04 -7.79 -11.04
N ARG A 66 22.59 -9.01 -11.20
CA ARG A 66 22.61 -9.96 -10.09
C ARG A 66 23.46 -9.45 -8.92
N LYS A 67 24.61 -8.85 -9.22
CA LYS A 67 25.49 -8.21 -8.23
C LYS A 67 24.80 -7.03 -7.55
N CYS A 68 24.12 -6.18 -8.33
CA CYS A 68 23.36 -5.05 -7.82
C CYS A 68 22.27 -5.52 -6.84
N GLU A 69 21.47 -6.51 -7.23
CA GLU A 69 20.42 -7.06 -6.36
C GLU A 69 21.00 -7.68 -5.09
N ASP A 70 22.10 -8.43 -5.18
CA ASP A 70 22.72 -9.07 -4.02
C ASP A 70 23.32 -8.05 -3.04
N ALA A 71 23.96 -6.99 -3.56
CA ALA A 71 24.48 -5.89 -2.75
C ALA A 71 23.35 -5.10 -2.06
N LEU A 72 22.26 -4.78 -2.79
CA LEU A 72 21.08 -4.12 -2.23
C LEU A 72 20.40 -4.97 -1.16
N TYR A 73 20.24 -6.27 -1.42
CA TYR A 73 19.69 -7.22 -0.43
C TYR A 73 20.56 -7.24 0.83
N SER A 74 21.88 -7.31 0.66
CA SER A 74 22.83 -7.32 1.78
C SER A 74 22.73 -6.05 2.63
N LEU A 75 22.66 -4.88 1.99
CA LEU A 75 22.45 -3.59 2.68
C LEU A 75 21.15 -3.57 3.50
N LEU A 76 20.07 -4.13 2.95
CA LEU A 76 18.77 -4.20 3.64
C LEU A 76 18.83 -5.11 4.88
N VAL A 77 19.43 -6.30 4.76
CA VAL A 77 19.56 -7.25 5.88
C VAL A 77 20.63 -6.85 6.89
N LEU A 78 21.48 -5.85 6.59
CA LEU A 78 22.33 -5.17 7.57
C LEU A 78 21.56 -4.17 8.45
N GLY A 79 20.29 -3.87 8.13
CA GLY A 79 19.44 -3.02 8.96
C GLY A 79 19.56 -1.53 8.64
N ALA A 80 19.76 -1.18 7.37
CA ALA A 80 19.82 0.22 6.93
C ALA A 80 18.64 1.08 7.45
N ARG A 81 18.94 2.34 7.80
CA ARG A 81 17.95 3.31 8.30
C ARG A 81 17.00 3.76 7.19
N ARG A 82 15.88 4.39 7.57
CA ARG A 82 14.72 4.63 6.69
C ARG A 82 15.03 5.29 5.33
N PRO A 83 15.81 6.38 5.21
CA PRO A 83 16.10 6.98 3.91
C PRO A 83 16.87 6.03 2.99
N VAL A 84 17.94 5.43 3.52
CA VAL A 84 18.79 4.47 2.79
C VAL A 84 18.01 3.22 2.40
N ARG A 85 17.25 2.63 3.33
CA ARG A 85 16.49 1.40 3.04
C ARG A 85 15.38 1.64 2.02
N HIS A 86 14.78 2.84 1.99
CA HIS A 86 13.80 3.22 0.98
C HIS A 86 14.45 3.30 -0.40
N LEU A 87 15.56 4.03 -0.55
CA LEU A 87 16.29 4.10 -1.82
C LEU A 87 16.78 2.72 -2.27
N ALA A 88 17.27 1.88 -1.36
CA ALA A 88 17.68 0.51 -1.70
C ALA A 88 16.51 -0.34 -2.24
N SER A 89 15.32 -0.19 -1.65
CA SER A 89 14.10 -0.87 -2.13
C SER A 89 13.68 -0.37 -3.52
N VAL A 90 13.76 0.94 -3.76
CA VAL A 90 13.46 1.56 -5.07
C VAL A 90 14.48 1.11 -6.12
N ALA A 91 15.77 1.13 -5.79
CA ALA A 91 16.83 0.66 -6.68
C ALA A 91 16.65 -0.83 -7.03
N MET A 92 16.28 -1.66 -6.06
CA MET A 92 15.97 -3.08 -6.28
C MET A 92 14.83 -3.26 -7.29
N ALA A 93 13.73 -2.52 -7.13
CA ALA A 93 12.62 -2.61 -8.07
C ALA A 93 13.04 -2.13 -9.48
N ARG A 94 13.74 -1.00 -9.57
CA ARG A 94 14.16 -0.40 -10.85
C ARG A 94 15.14 -1.28 -11.63
N VAL A 95 16.16 -1.85 -10.96
CA VAL A 95 17.14 -2.72 -11.64
C VAL A 95 16.47 -3.98 -12.20
N ILE A 96 15.53 -4.57 -11.46
CA ILE A 96 14.74 -5.72 -11.91
C ILE A 96 13.79 -5.32 -13.05
N SER A 97 13.16 -4.13 -12.97
CA SER A 97 12.23 -3.67 -14.01
C SER A 97 12.93 -3.42 -15.35
N LYS A 98 14.14 -2.84 -15.31
CA LYS A 98 14.90 -2.52 -16.51
C LYS A 98 15.67 -3.72 -17.07
N GLY A 99 16.17 -4.58 -16.19
CA GLY A 99 16.91 -5.79 -16.54
C GLY A 99 16.02 -6.98 -16.89
N ASP A 100 16.31 -8.13 -16.25
CA ASP A 100 15.52 -9.35 -16.32
C ASP A 100 14.46 -9.37 -15.21
N PRO A 101 13.17 -9.19 -15.56
CA PRO A 101 12.08 -9.19 -14.58
C PRO A 101 11.75 -10.58 -14.03
N ILE A 102 12.36 -11.67 -14.54
CA ILE A 102 12.19 -13.03 -13.99
C ILE A 102 12.88 -13.15 -12.62
N SER A 103 13.96 -12.40 -12.41
CA SER A 103 14.70 -12.37 -11.14
C SER A 103 13.83 -12.08 -9.90
N VAL A 104 12.70 -11.37 -10.08
CA VAL A 104 11.78 -11.02 -8.99
C VAL A 104 11.28 -12.24 -8.21
N TYR A 105 11.08 -13.38 -8.87
CA TYR A 105 10.61 -14.60 -8.19
C TYR A 105 11.62 -15.08 -7.15
N SER A 106 12.91 -15.13 -7.54
CA SER A 106 14.00 -15.49 -6.63
C SER A 106 14.14 -14.45 -5.52
N ARG A 107 14.13 -13.15 -5.86
CA ARG A 107 14.36 -12.08 -4.87
C ARG A 107 13.24 -11.99 -3.84
N ALA A 108 11.98 -12.07 -4.28
CA ALA A 108 10.82 -12.09 -3.39
C ALA A 108 10.87 -13.31 -2.46
N SER A 109 11.20 -14.49 -2.99
CA SER A 109 11.35 -15.71 -2.19
C SER A 109 12.46 -15.59 -1.13
N SER A 110 13.63 -15.01 -1.48
CA SER A 110 14.71 -14.79 -0.50
C SER A 110 14.29 -13.83 0.62
N LEU A 111 13.62 -12.73 0.29
CA LEU A 111 13.10 -11.79 1.29
C LEU A 111 12.03 -12.43 2.19
N GLN A 112 11.13 -13.23 1.62
CA GLN A 112 10.14 -13.97 2.38
C GLN A 112 10.80 -14.97 3.33
N GLY A 113 11.78 -15.73 2.86
CA GLY A 113 12.57 -16.65 3.69
C GLY A 113 13.21 -15.93 4.88
N PHE A 114 13.91 -14.82 4.63
CA PHE A 114 14.53 -14.01 5.68
C PHE A 114 13.51 -13.49 6.71
N LEU A 115 12.35 -13.02 6.25
CA LEU A 115 11.30 -12.49 7.13
C LEU A 115 10.58 -13.60 7.92
N SER A 116 10.46 -14.81 7.36
CA SER A 116 9.76 -15.92 8.01
C SER A 116 10.52 -16.44 9.25
N ASP A 117 11.84 -16.23 9.30
CA ASP A 117 12.73 -16.50 10.43
C ASP A 117 12.75 -15.41 11.53
N GLY A 118 11.89 -14.39 11.40
CA GLY A 118 11.99 -13.09 12.08
C GLY A 118 12.14 -13.06 13.62
N LYS A 119 11.91 -14.16 14.35
CA LYS A 119 12.19 -14.21 15.81
C LYS A 119 13.68 -14.06 16.15
N LYS A 120 14.58 -14.32 15.20
CA LYS A 120 16.03 -14.22 15.39
C LYS A 120 16.62 -12.90 14.88
N ASN A 121 15.83 -12.08 14.18
CA ASN A 121 16.35 -10.94 13.42
C ASN A 121 16.08 -9.63 14.14
N GLU A 122 17.06 -8.73 14.09
CA GLU A 122 16.92 -7.38 14.65
C GLU A 122 15.78 -6.60 13.94
N PRO A 123 14.95 -5.85 14.70
CA PRO A 123 13.83 -5.09 14.17
C PRO A 123 14.14 -4.20 12.95
N GLN A 124 15.34 -3.61 12.87
CA GLN A 124 15.75 -2.77 11.72
C GLN A 124 15.93 -3.56 10.43
N ARG A 125 16.49 -4.78 10.52
CA ARG A 125 16.70 -5.67 9.37
C ARG A 125 15.37 -6.18 8.83
N VAL A 126 14.47 -6.55 9.75
CA VAL A 126 13.08 -6.94 9.43
C VAL A 126 12.35 -5.82 8.71
N ALA A 127 12.44 -4.58 9.21
CA ALA A 127 11.82 -3.42 8.57
C ALA A 127 12.37 -3.17 7.14
N GLY A 128 13.69 -3.31 6.93
CA GLY A 128 14.31 -3.18 5.61
C GLY A 128 13.80 -4.24 4.62
N ALA A 129 13.83 -5.51 5.03
CA ALA A 129 13.37 -6.60 4.18
C ALA A 129 11.86 -6.52 3.87
N ALA A 130 11.03 -6.16 4.85
CA ALA A 130 9.58 -5.97 4.65
C ALA A 130 9.28 -4.83 3.69
N GLN A 131 9.97 -3.69 3.82
CA GLN A 131 9.80 -2.56 2.91
C GLN A 131 10.19 -2.94 1.48
N CYS A 132 11.33 -3.63 1.29
CA CYS A 132 11.75 -4.06 -0.03
C CYS A 132 10.80 -5.07 -0.65
N LEU A 133 10.29 -6.04 0.12
CA LEU A 133 9.30 -6.99 -0.38
C LEU A 133 8.01 -6.28 -0.80
N GLY A 134 7.55 -5.31 -0.02
CA GLY A 134 6.44 -4.43 -0.38
C GLY A 134 6.70 -3.68 -1.69
N GLU A 135 7.89 -3.10 -1.88
CA GLU A 135 8.24 -2.40 -3.12
C GLU A 135 8.25 -3.35 -4.34
N LEU A 136 8.74 -4.59 -4.19
CA LEU A 136 8.67 -5.59 -5.25
C LEU A 136 7.22 -5.94 -5.61
N TYR A 137 6.33 -6.07 -4.62
CA TYR A 137 4.92 -6.26 -4.90
C TYR A 137 4.30 -5.08 -5.66
N ARG A 138 4.67 -3.85 -5.30
CA ARG A 138 4.15 -2.64 -5.96
C ARG A 138 4.42 -2.65 -7.47
N PHE A 139 5.62 -3.10 -7.88
CA PHE A 139 6.02 -3.15 -9.29
C PHE A 139 5.64 -4.45 -10.00
N PHE A 140 5.72 -5.58 -9.31
CA PHE A 140 5.65 -6.91 -9.93
C PHE A 140 4.55 -7.80 -9.37
N GLY A 141 3.64 -7.28 -8.54
CA GLY A 141 2.67 -8.08 -7.79
C GLY A 141 1.82 -9.01 -8.66
N ARG A 142 1.47 -8.59 -9.88
CA ARG A 142 0.76 -9.43 -10.86
C ARG A 142 1.53 -10.70 -11.25
N ARG A 143 2.87 -10.68 -11.19
CA ARG A 143 3.75 -11.83 -11.48
C ARG A 143 3.92 -12.75 -10.27
N ILE A 144 3.94 -12.19 -9.07
CA ILE A 144 4.24 -12.90 -7.81
C ILE A 144 3.00 -13.11 -6.93
N THR A 145 1.82 -13.21 -7.54
CA THR A 145 0.53 -13.42 -6.84
C THR A 145 0.52 -14.67 -5.96
N SER A 146 1.26 -15.72 -6.33
CA SER A 146 1.39 -16.96 -5.55
C SER A 146 2.06 -16.74 -4.19
N GLY A 147 2.88 -15.70 -4.04
CA GLY A 147 3.57 -15.36 -2.80
C GLY A 147 2.69 -14.63 -1.78
N LEU A 148 1.47 -14.20 -2.13
CA LEU A 148 0.64 -13.38 -1.25
C LEU A 148 0.30 -14.09 0.06
N ALA A 149 -0.02 -15.40 0.01
CA ALA A 149 -0.37 -16.16 1.20
C ALA A 149 0.76 -16.19 2.24
N GLU A 150 2.00 -16.46 1.80
CA GLU A 150 3.18 -16.42 2.66
C GLU A 150 3.44 -15.01 3.18
N THR A 151 3.24 -13.98 2.34
CA THR A 151 3.42 -12.58 2.73
C THR A 151 2.42 -12.15 3.81
N THR A 152 1.17 -12.58 3.72
CA THR A 152 0.15 -12.37 4.75
C THR A 152 0.53 -13.08 6.06
N SER A 153 1.03 -14.32 5.97
CA SER A 153 1.55 -15.08 7.13
C SER A 153 2.70 -14.35 7.82
N ILE A 154 3.66 -13.84 7.03
CA ILE A 154 4.77 -13.02 7.52
C ILE A 154 4.23 -11.76 8.21
N ALA A 155 3.34 -11.01 7.56
CA ALA A 155 2.73 -9.81 8.15
C ALA A 155 2.06 -10.12 9.50
N SER A 156 1.38 -11.26 9.61
CA SER A 156 0.78 -11.74 10.87
C SER A 156 1.78 -11.99 11.99
N LYS A 157 2.97 -12.51 11.66
CA LYS A 157 4.08 -12.64 12.63
C LYS A 157 4.60 -11.27 13.05
N LEU A 158 4.86 -10.37 12.09
CA LEU A 158 5.43 -9.05 12.34
C LEU A 158 4.48 -8.12 13.11
N MET A 159 3.17 -8.28 12.96
CA MET A 159 2.17 -7.55 13.75
C MET A 159 2.23 -7.87 15.26
N LYS A 160 2.99 -8.88 15.68
CA LYS A 160 3.22 -9.22 17.10
C LYS A 160 4.49 -8.58 17.67
N SER A 161 5.28 -7.86 16.86
CA SER A 161 6.48 -7.17 17.31
C SER A 161 6.17 -6.04 18.28
N HIS A 162 7.08 -5.78 19.22
CA HIS A 162 6.94 -4.69 20.19
C HIS A 162 7.10 -3.32 19.52
N GLU A 163 7.97 -3.25 18.52
CA GLU A 163 8.31 -2.05 17.77
C GLU A 163 7.17 -1.65 16.82
N GLU A 164 6.53 -0.52 17.09
CA GLU A 164 5.45 0.02 16.27
C GLU A 164 5.84 0.24 14.80
N TYR A 165 7.10 0.59 14.54
CA TYR A 165 7.56 0.78 13.16
C TYR A 165 7.65 -0.54 12.39
N VAL A 166 7.94 -1.67 13.06
CA VAL A 166 7.94 -3.00 12.41
C VAL A 166 6.52 -3.40 12.05
N ARG A 167 5.57 -3.20 12.98
CA ARG A 167 4.13 -3.43 12.72
C ARG A 167 3.62 -2.56 11.56
N LYS A 168 4.04 -1.29 11.52
CA LYS A 168 3.73 -0.38 10.41
C LYS A 168 4.32 -0.86 9.07
N GLU A 169 5.59 -1.26 9.01
CA GLU A 169 6.18 -1.80 7.77
C GLU A 169 5.51 -3.11 7.34
N ALA A 170 5.04 -3.94 8.27
CA ALA A 170 4.27 -5.14 7.95
C ALA A 170 2.96 -4.83 7.22
N LEU A 171 2.23 -3.80 7.68
CA LEU A 171 1.01 -3.35 7.02
C LEU A 171 1.29 -2.65 5.69
N TYR A 172 2.35 -1.86 5.56
CA TYR A 172 2.73 -1.27 4.25
C TYR A 172 3.18 -2.32 3.24
N MET A 173 3.93 -3.33 3.68
CA MET A 173 4.25 -4.49 2.85
C MET A 173 2.97 -5.18 2.35
N LEU A 174 2.01 -5.40 3.25
CA LEU A 174 0.72 -6.01 2.90
C LEU A 174 -0.10 -5.11 1.97
N GLN A 175 -0.14 -3.79 2.22
CA GLN A 175 -0.82 -2.82 1.36
C GLN A 175 -0.32 -2.92 -0.08
N ASN A 176 1.00 -2.81 -0.28
CA ASN A 176 1.60 -2.92 -1.62
C ASN A 176 1.36 -4.30 -2.24
N ALA A 177 1.36 -5.36 -1.43
CA ALA A 177 1.05 -6.72 -1.88
C ALA A 177 -0.38 -6.86 -2.40
N LEU A 178 -1.36 -6.31 -1.68
CA LEU A 178 -2.77 -6.28 -2.09
C LEU A 178 -2.93 -5.50 -3.40
N GLU A 179 -2.44 -4.26 -3.45
CA GLU A 179 -2.51 -3.38 -4.62
C GLU A 179 -1.83 -4.02 -5.84
N GLY A 180 -0.60 -4.50 -5.66
CA GLY A 180 0.20 -5.11 -6.71
C GLY A 180 -0.42 -6.40 -7.27
N CYS A 181 -1.06 -7.20 -6.43
CA CYS A 181 -1.74 -8.42 -6.86
C CYS A 181 -3.10 -8.16 -7.53
N GLY A 182 -3.73 -7.01 -7.26
CA GLY A 182 -4.92 -6.54 -7.97
C GLY A 182 -6.10 -7.52 -7.96
N GLY A 183 -6.35 -8.22 -6.85
CA GLY A 183 -7.44 -9.19 -6.74
C GLY A 183 -7.15 -10.59 -7.31
N LEU A 184 -5.98 -10.82 -7.93
CA LEU A 184 -5.72 -12.04 -8.71
C LEU A 184 -5.14 -13.22 -7.90
N ALA A 185 -4.75 -13.00 -6.64
CA ALA A 185 -4.20 -14.03 -5.77
C ALA A 185 -5.29 -14.97 -5.20
N ALA A 186 -4.85 -15.97 -4.43
CA ALA A 186 -5.74 -16.95 -3.82
C ALA A 186 -6.68 -16.33 -2.78
N ALA A 187 -7.94 -16.75 -2.78
CA ALA A 187 -8.97 -16.25 -1.85
C ALA A 187 -8.55 -16.31 -0.37
N ALA A 188 -7.96 -17.42 0.06
CA ALA A 188 -7.50 -17.60 1.43
C ALA A 188 -6.49 -16.52 1.87
N ALA A 189 -5.64 -16.03 0.95
CA ALA A 189 -4.67 -15.00 1.26
C ALA A 189 -5.34 -13.65 1.55
N TYR A 190 -6.39 -13.30 0.78
CA TYR A 190 -7.17 -12.09 1.00
C TYR A 190 -8.02 -12.16 2.27
N THR A 191 -8.71 -13.29 2.50
CA THR A 191 -9.49 -13.49 3.73
C THR A 191 -8.62 -13.39 4.98
N GLU A 192 -7.42 -14.00 4.97
CA GLU A 192 -6.47 -13.90 6.08
C GLU A 192 -5.94 -12.47 6.25
N ALA A 193 -5.63 -11.79 5.15
CA ALA A 193 -5.14 -10.41 5.18
C ALA A 193 -6.18 -9.46 5.77
N PHE A 194 -7.44 -9.58 5.34
CA PHE A 194 -8.53 -8.79 5.89
C PHE A 194 -8.72 -9.05 7.39
N ARG A 195 -8.74 -10.33 7.80
CA ARG A 195 -8.85 -10.71 9.21
C ARG A 195 -7.70 -10.15 10.05
N LEU A 196 -6.47 -10.19 9.53
CA LEU A 196 -5.30 -9.63 10.18
C LEU A 196 -5.46 -8.13 10.44
N ILE A 197 -5.85 -7.37 9.41
CA ILE A 197 -6.04 -5.91 9.48
C ILE A 197 -7.10 -5.57 10.53
N MET A 198 -8.26 -6.23 10.45
CA MET A 198 -9.40 -5.99 11.34
C MET A 198 -9.10 -6.39 12.79
N ARG A 199 -8.31 -7.44 13.01
CA ARG A 199 -8.00 -7.94 14.35
C ARG A 199 -6.88 -7.17 15.04
N PHE A 200 -5.83 -6.80 14.31
CA PHE A 200 -4.60 -6.27 14.92
C PHE A 200 -4.25 -4.85 14.49
N GLY A 201 -4.59 -4.44 13.26
CA GLY A 201 -4.17 -3.15 12.72
C GLY A 201 -5.05 -1.99 13.20
N VAL A 202 -6.36 -2.09 13.00
CA VAL A 202 -7.31 -0.99 13.22
C VAL A 202 -7.39 -0.52 14.68
N ASN A 203 -7.15 -1.43 15.63
CA ASN A 203 -7.18 -1.16 17.07
C ASN A 203 -5.76 -1.13 17.69
N ASP A 204 -4.69 -1.01 16.89
CA ASP A 204 -3.33 -0.92 17.42
C ASP A 204 -3.17 0.32 18.31
N LYS A 205 -2.33 0.24 19.34
CA LYS A 205 -2.06 1.35 20.25
C LYS A 205 -1.34 2.51 19.55
N ALA A 206 -0.49 2.20 18.57
CA ALA A 206 0.31 3.17 17.86
C ALA A 206 -0.48 3.83 16.70
N PRO A 207 -0.58 5.17 16.66
CA PRO A 207 -1.29 5.88 15.59
C PRO A 207 -0.74 5.55 14.19
N ILE A 208 0.58 5.38 14.05
CA ILE A 208 1.22 5.05 12.77
C ILE A 208 0.76 3.69 12.21
N VAL A 209 0.44 2.74 13.09
CA VAL A 209 -0.04 1.41 12.69
C VAL A 209 -1.52 1.48 12.30
N ARG A 210 -2.33 2.26 13.03
CA ARG A 210 -3.74 2.51 12.67
C ARG A 210 -3.88 3.20 11.31
N ILE A 211 -3.02 4.17 11.00
CA ILE A 211 -2.95 4.80 9.67
C ILE A 211 -2.64 3.76 8.58
N ALA A 212 -1.66 2.90 8.81
CA ALA A 212 -1.31 1.85 7.87
C ALA A 212 -2.47 0.83 7.69
N ALA A 213 -3.21 0.52 8.76
CA ALA A 213 -4.38 -0.35 8.69
C ALA A 213 -5.52 0.26 7.85
N ALA A 214 -5.81 1.56 8.05
CA ALA A 214 -6.79 2.28 7.23
C ALA A 214 -6.40 2.27 5.74
N ARG A 215 -5.11 2.47 5.44
CA ARG A 215 -4.59 2.37 4.07
C ARG A 215 -4.71 0.98 3.48
N CYS A 216 -4.54 -0.08 4.28
CA CYS A 216 -4.82 -1.44 3.81
C CYS A 216 -6.32 -1.66 3.50
N LEU A 217 -7.24 -1.10 4.30
CA LEU A 217 -8.68 -1.16 4.00
C LEU A 217 -9.01 -0.44 2.68
N LYS A 218 -8.43 0.75 2.47
CA LYS A 218 -8.51 1.48 1.19
C LYS A 218 -7.95 0.65 0.03
N ALA A 219 -6.78 0.03 0.21
CA ALA A 219 -6.18 -0.85 -0.79
C ALA A 219 -7.09 -2.04 -1.13
N PHE A 220 -7.70 -2.67 -0.13
CA PHE A 220 -8.71 -3.73 -0.32
C PHE A 220 -9.87 -3.25 -1.20
N ALA A 221 -10.46 -2.10 -0.87
CA ALA A 221 -11.53 -1.52 -1.68
C ALA A 221 -11.05 -1.19 -3.11
N ASN A 222 -9.82 -0.69 -3.23
CA ASN A 222 -9.21 -0.32 -4.50
C ASN A 222 -9.02 -1.49 -5.46
N VAL A 223 -8.65 -2.66 -4.94
CA VAL A 223 -8.48 -3.87 -5.76
C VAL A 223 -9.77 -4.68 -5.95
N GLY A 224 -10.93 -4.10 -5.62
CA GLY A 224 -12.24 -4.73 -5.83
C GLY A 224 -12.72 -5.61 -4.67
N GLY A 225 -12.11 -5.50 -3.49
CA GLY A 225 -12.52 -6.21 -2.28
C GLY A 225 -12.59 -7.73 -2.43
N PRO A 226 -11.54 -8.42 -2.91
CA PRO A 226 -11.53 -9.87 -3.05
C PRO A 226 -11.90 -10.57 -1.74
N GLY A 227 -13.05 -11.26 -1.75
CA GLY A 227 -13.56 -11.98 -0.59
C GLY A 227 -14.28 -11.11 0.45
N LEU A 228 -14.53 -9.84 0.16
CA LEU A 228 -15.41 -8.97 0.96
C LEU A 228 -16.84 -9.06 0.43
N GLY A 229 -17.78 -9.42 1.30
CA GLY A 229 -19.21 -9.31 1.03
C GLY A 229 -19.80 -8.04 1.64
N VAL A 230 -21.12 -7.91 1.53
CA VAL A 230 -21.89 -6.80 2.11
C VAL A 230 -21.65 -6.65 3.61
N VAL A 231 -21.54 -7.78 4.33
CA VAL A 231 -21.32 -7.79 5.78
C VAL A 231 -19.94 -7.22 6.12
N GLU A 232 -18.88 -7.65 5.41
CA GLU A 232 -17.53 -7.16 5.63
C GLU A 232 -17.40 -5.68 5.26
N LEU A 233 -18.04 -5.24 4.17
CA LEU A 233 -18.08 -3.83 3.77
C LEU A 233 -18.80 -2.96 4.79
N ASP A 234 -19.99 -3.36 5.23
CA ASP A 234 -20.78 -2.64 6.24
C ASP A 234 -20.04 -2.56 7.60
N THR A 235 -19.40 -3.66 8.00
CA THR A 235 -18.61 -3.73 9.23
C THR A 235 -17.39 -2.82 9.15
N SER A 236 -16.70 -2.81 8.01
CA SER A 236 -15.54 -1.95 7.77
C SER A 236 -15.93 -0.47 7.74
N ALA A 237 -17.05 -0.12 7.10
CA ALA A 237 -17.59 1.23 7.08
C ALA A 237 -17.95 1.71 8.50
N SER A 238 -18.67 0.88 9.27
CA SER A 238 -19.00 1.16 10.67
C SER A 238 -17.75 1.40 11.52
N LEU A 239 -16.68 0.64 11.27
CA LEU A 239 -15.40 0.79 11.96
C LEU A 239 -14.72 2.13 11.60
N CYS A 240 -14.72 2.53 10.33
CA CYS A 240 -14.14 3.81 9.92
C CYS A 240 -14.88 5.00 10.56
N VAL A 241 -16.22 4.95 10.61
CA VAL A 241 -17.01 5.99 11.31
C VAL A 241 -16.65 6.06 12.79
N LYS A 242 -16.47 4.92 13.47
CA LYS A 242 -16.01 4.90 14.87
C LYS A 242 -14.64 5.54 15.05
N ALA A 243 -13.72 5.32 14.10
CA ALA A 243 -12.36 5.86 14.13
C ALA A 243 -12.30 7.40 14.01
N PHE A 244 -13.39 8.08 13.65
CA PHE A 244 -13.45 9.55 13.68
C PHE A 244 -13.39 10.14 15.09
N ASN A 245 -13.52 9.32 16.13
CA ASN A 245 -13.26 9.71 17.51
C ASN A 245 -11.77 9.54 17.92
N ASP A 246 -10.89 9.10 17.02
CA ASP A 246 -9.46 8.97 17.34
C ASP A 246 -8.86 10.35 17.68
N PRO A 247 -8.03 10.46 18.74
CA PRO A 247 -7.43 11.74 19.11
C PRO A 247 -6.47 12.30 18.05
N VAL A 248 -5.93 11.46 17.17
CA VAL A 248 -4.92 11.86 16.17
C VAL A 248 -5.58 12.18 14.82
N SER A 249 -5.42 13.42 14.35
CA SER A 249 -6.05 13.87 13.09
C SER A 249 -5.69 13.01 11.89
N SER A 250 -4.40 12.69 11.72
CA SER A 250 -3.95 11.88 10.58
C SER A 250 -4.50 10.45 10.59
N VAL A 251 -4.89 9.92 11.76
CA VAL A 251 -5.61 8.63 11.84
C VAL A 251 -7.01 8.82 11.28
N ARG A 252 -7.72 9.86 11.73
CA ARG A 252 -9.07 10.16 11.24
C ARG A 252 -9.10 10.40 9.73
N ASP A 253 -8.16 11.17 9.20
CA ASP A 253 -8.03 11.46 7.76
C ASP A 253 -7.86 10.16 6.95
N ALA A 254 -6.97 9.26 7.41
CA ALA A 254 -6.74 7.98 6.75
C ALA A 254 -7.99 7.07 6.77
N PHE A 255 -8.75 7.06 7.87
CA PHE A 255 -10.01 6.32 7.94
C PHE A 255 -11.14 6.97 7.15
N ALA A 256 -11.12 8.29 6.94
CA ALA A 256 -12.09 8.98 6.08
C ALA A 256 -11.90 8.56 4.62
N GLU A 257 -10.65 8.54 4.14
CA GLU A 257 -10.33 8.01 2.80
C GLU A 257 -10.72 6.54 2.65
N ALA A 258 -10.47 5.72 3.67
CA ALA A 258 -10.84 4.31 3.65
C ALA A 258 -12.36 4.12 3.60
N LEU A 259 -13.13 4.88 4.38
CA LEU A 259 -14.59 4.86 4.37
C LEU A 259 -15.13 5.20 2.98
N GLY A 260 -14.63 6.27 2.37
CA GLY A 260 -15.05 6.68 1.03
C GLY A 260 -14.83 5.58 0.00
N ALA A 261 -13.64 4.97 -0.03
CA ALA A 261 -13.32 3.88 -0.93
C ALA A 261 -14.18 2.62 -0.70
N LEU A 262 -14.42 2.24 0.56
CA LEU A 262 -15.25 1.09 0.91
C LEU A 262 -16.71 1.27 0.49
N LEU A 263 -17.28 2.45 0.73
CA LEU A 263 -18.64 2.76 0.29
C LEU A 263 -18.74 2.80 -1.23
N ALA A 264 -17.73 3.34 -1.92
CA ALA A 264 -17.69 3.36 -3.37
C ALA A 264 -17.67 1.94 -3.94
N LEU A 265 -16.89 1.02 -3.35
CA LEU A 265 -16.93 -0.39 -3.74
C LEU A 265 -18.28 -1.04 -3.40
N GLY A 266 -18.86 -0.72 -2.24
CA GLY A 266 -20.17 -1.25 -1.83
C GLY A 266 -21.32 -0.78 -2.72
N MET A 267 -21.20 0.39 -3.34
CA MET A 267 -22.21 0.92 -4.28
C MET A 267 -22.12 0.33 -5.68
N ASN A 268 -20.99 -0.29 -6.01
CA ASN A 268 -20.64 -0.77 -7.35
C ASN A 268 -20.33 -2.27 -7.32
N PRO A 269 -21.36 -3.14 -7.17
CA PRO A 269 -21.17 -4.59 -7.06
C PRO A 269 -20.47 -5.21 -8.29
N GLU A 270 -20.64 -4.64 -9.48
CA GLU A 270 -19.96 -5.04 -10.71
C GLU A 270 -18.44 -4.83 -10.66
N ALA A 271 -17.96 -3.94 -9.80
CA ALA A 271 -16.53 -3.74 -9.57
C ALA A 271 -15.93 -4.66 -8.49
N GLN A 272 -16.76 -5.45 -7.80
CA GLN A 272 -16.28 -6.41 -6.82
C GLN A 272 -15.66 -7.61 -7.53
N VAL A 273 -14.41 -7.91 -7.20
CA VAL A 273 -13.68 -9.02 -7.80
C VAL A 273 -13.88 -10.27 -6.95
N GLN A 274 -14.17 -11.38 -7.62
CA GLN A 274 -14.17 -12.68 -6.97
C GLN A 274 -12.74 -13.21 -6.91
N PRO A 275 -12.22 -13.55 -5.73
CA PRO A 275 -10.87 -14.07 -5.63
C PRO A 275 -10.74 -15.46 -6.26
N ARG A 276 -9.54 -15.82 -6.72
CA ARG A 276 -9.31 -17.13 -7.33
C ARG A 276 -9.36 -18.25 -6.27
N GLY A 277 -10.08 -19.32 -6.55
CA GLY A 277 -10.10 -20.52 -5.70
C GLY A 277 -11.34 -21.39 -5.89
N LYS A 278 -11.40 -22.52 -5.17
CA LYS A 278 -12.55 -23.44 -5.16
C LYS A 278 -13.71 -22.96 -4.28
N VAL A 279 -13.50 -21.93 -3.46
CA VAL A 279 -14.52 -21.37 -2.57
C VAL A 279 -15.48 -20.54 -3.39
N GLN A 280 -16.75 -20.95 -3.44
CA GLN A 280 -17.82 -20.13 -3.99
C GLN A 280 -18.14 -19.00 -3.01
N PHE A 281 -17.93 -17.77 -3.46
CA PHE A 281 -18.41 -16.59 -2.77
C PHE A 281 -19.80 -16.25 -3.29
N PRO A 282 -20.70 -15.74 -2.43
CA PRO A 282 -21.98 -15.23 -2.88
C PRO A 282 -21.78 -14.13 -3.93
N PRO A 283 -22.75 -13.94 -4.84
CA PRO A 283 -22.69 -12.87 -5.82
C PRO A 283 -22.57 -11.51 -5.12
N ALA A 284 -21.80 -10.62 -5.73
CA ALA A 284 -21.64 -9.25 -5.26
C ALA A 284 -23.02 -8.58 -5.19
N LYS A 285 -23.28 -7.88 -4.08
CA LYS A 285 -24.52 -7.16 -3.85
C LYS A 285 -24.21 -5.73 -3.46
N LYS A 286 -25.08 -4.82 -3.89
CA LYS A 286 -25.02 -3.41 -3.50
C LYS A 286 -25.26 -3.28 -2.00
N LEU A 287 -24.49 -2.41 -1.34
CA LEU A 287 -24.63 -2.09 0.08
C LEU A 287 -25.81 -1.13 0.29
N GLU A 288 -27.04 -1.63 0.13
CA GLU A 288 -28.26 -0.82 0.25
C GLU A 288 -28.29 0.00 1.55
N GLY A 289 -28.62 1.29 1.43
CA GLY A 289 -28.64 2.22 2.57
C GLY A 289 -27.27 2.57 3.17
N GLY A 290 -26.15 2.11 2.57
CA GLY A 290 -24.80 2.33 3.09
C GLY A 290 -24.44 3.81 3.26
N LEU A 291 -24.75 4.66 2.27
CA LEU A 291 -24.50 6.10 2.35
C LEU A 291 -25.31 6.75 3.48
N GLN A 292 -26.59 6.37 3.60
CA GLN A 292 -27.45 6.89 4.66
C GLN A 292 -26.94 6.51 6.05
N LYS A 293 -26.56 5.24 6.21
CA LYS A 293 -26.12 4.67 7.49
C LYS A 293 -24.76 5.20 7.94
N HIS A 294 -23.81 5.36 7.00
CA HIS A 294 -22.40 5.61 7.34
C HIS A 294 -21.91 7.03 7.05
N LEU A 295 -22.64 7.82 6.25
CA LEU A 295 -22.29 9.22 5.97
C LEU A 295 -23.36 10.19 6.46
N VAL A 296 -24.60 10.08 5.97
CA VAL A 296 -25.67 11.05 6.25
C VAL A 296 -26.10 11.03 7.71
N SER A 297 -26.54 9.87 8.23
CA SER A 297 -27.04 9.77 9.61
C SER A 297 -25.98 10.14 10.66
N PRO A 298 -24.71 9.70 10.54
CA PRO A 298 -23.65 10.14 11.45
C PRO A 298 -23.40 11.65 11.39
N PHE A 299 -23.50 12.27 10.20
CA PHE A 299 -23.30 13.72 10.04
C PHE A 299 -24.40 14.52 10.75
N VAL A 300 -25.66 14.13 10.55
CA VAL A 300 -26.82 14.75 11.19
C VAL A 300 -26.72 14.64 12.71
N LYS A 301 -26.32 13.46 13.23
CA LYS A 301 -26.15 13.22 14.67
C LYS A 301 -24.98 13.99 15.30
N ALA A 302 -23.97 14.34 14.50
CA ALA A 302 -22.79 15.07 14.93
C ALA A 302 -23.10 16.57 15.10
N SER A 303 -24.04 16.95 15.96
CA SER A 303 -24.51 18.33 16.11
C SER A 303 -23.78 19.11 17.21
N GLY A 304 -23.40 20.36 16.90
CA GLY A 304 -22.74 21.28 17.82
C GLY A 304 -21.21 21.24 17.80
N VAL A 305 -20.60 22.22 18.47
CA VAL A 305 -19.16 22.55 18.36
C VAL A 305 -18.23 21.37 18.71
N ARG A 306 -18.64 20.48 19.62
CA ARG A 306 -17.85 19.32 20.07
C ARG A 306 -17.73 18.20 19.03
N PHE A 307 -18.50 18.25 17.95
CA PHE A 307 -18.51 17.24 16.90
C PHE A 307 -17.95 17.78 15.57
N ARG A 308 -17.30 18.95 15.63
CA ARG A 308 -16.70 19.62 14.46
C ARG A 308 -15.76 18.68 13.71
N GLU A 309 -14.86 18.01 14.42
CA GLU A 309 -13.87 17.10 13.86
C GLU A 309 -14.54 15.92 13.15
N ILE A 310 -15.59 15.34 13.75
CA ILE A 310 -16.32 14.22 13.16
C ILE A 310 -17.00 14.63 11.85
N ARG A 311 -17.62 15.82 11.81
CA ARG A 311 -18.20 16.35 10.57
C ARG A 311 -17.16 16.60 9.50
N ILE A 312 -15.97 17.10 9.85
CA ILE A 312 -14.86 17.26 8.89
C ILE A 312 -14.47 15.89 8.33
N CYS A 313 -14.31 14.86 9.16
CA CYS A 313 -13.99 13.52 8.70
C CYS A 313 -15.06 12.92 7.79
N LEU A 314 -16.35 13.09 8.12
CA LEU A 314 -17.47 12.66 7.27
C LEU A 314 -17.49 13.41 5.93
N THR A 315 -17.13 14.69 5.94
CA THR A 315 -16.97 15.51 4.74
C THR A 315 -15.85 14.95 3.86
N LEU A 316 -14.68 14.65 4.43
CA LEU A 316 -13.56 14.04 3.70
C LEU A 316 -13.92 12.65 3.16
N ALA A 317 -14.70 11.86 3.91
CA ALA A 317 -15.17 10.55 3.44
C ALA A 317 -16.14 10.68 2.26
N TRP A 318 -17.04 11.67 2.27
CA TRP A 318 -17.90 12.01 1.12
C TRP A 318 -17.08 12.39 -0.11
N VAL A 319 -16.09 13.26 0.04
CA VAL A 319 -15.21 13.65 -1.07
C VAL A 319 -14.46 12.44 -1.62
N SER A 320 -13.88 11.61 -0.75
CA SER A 320 -13.18 10.40 -1.18
C SER A 320 -14.11 9.38 -1.85
N PHE A 321 -15.37 9.28 -1.42
CA PHE A 321 -16.38 8.44 -2.06
C PHE A 321 -16.66 8.91 -3.49
N LEU A 322 -17.00 10.19 -3.65
CA LEU A 322 -17.34 10.77 -4.95
C LEU A 322 -16.16 10.75 -5.94
N GLN A 323 -14.94 11.03 -5.46
CA GLN A 323 -13.72 10.87 -6.26
C GLN A 323 -13.53 9.44 -6.75
N ALA A 324 -13.86 8.43 -5.94
CA ALA A 324 -13.79 7.04 -6.38
C ALA A 324 -14.89 6.69 -7.39
N ILE A 325 -16.11 7.18 -7.20
CA ILE A 325 -17.21 7.03 -8.19
C ILE A 325 -16.78 7.58 -9.55
N LEU A 326 -16.22 8.78 -9.59
CA LEU A 326 -15.81 9.41 -10.84
C LEU A 326 -14.52 8.81 -11.42
N LEU A 327 -13.41 8.91 -10.70
CA LEU A 327 -12.08 8.65 -11.28
C LEU A 327 -11.80 7.16 -11.48
N LYS A 328 -12.46 6.29 -10.70
CA LYS A 328 -12.22 4.85 -10.74
C LYS A 328 -13.36 4.08 -11.39
N TYR A 329 -14.61 4.42 -11.07
CA TYR A 329 -15.76 3.73 -11.64
C TYR A 329 -16.33 4.41 -12.89
N LEU A 330 -15.86 5.63 -13.20
CA LEU A 330 -16.16 6.34 -14.45
C LEU A 330 -17.67 6.52 -14.67
N HIS A 331 -18.43 6.73 -13.59
CA HIS A 331 -19.84 7.07 -13.73
C HIS A 331 -19.98 8.41 -14.45
N PRO A 332 -20.97 8.53 -15.35
CA PRO A 332 -21.23 9.78 -16.04
C PRO A 332 -21.67 10.87 -15.05
N ASP A 333 -21.35 12.13 -15.38
CA ASP A 333 -21.65 13.29 -14.55
C ASP A 333 -23.15 13.43 -14.21
N SER A 334 -24.02 12.92 -15.08
CA SER A 334 -25.47 12.89 -14.84
C SER A 334 -25.86 12.05 -13.63
N GLU A 335 -25.12 10.98 -13.33
CA GLU A 335 -25.37 10.11 -12.16
C GLU A 335 -24.74 10.69 -10.88
N LEU A 336 -23.79 11.64 -10.99
CA LEU A 336 -23.25 12.32 -9.81
C LEU A 336 -24.30 13.23 -9.14
N GLN A 337 -25.26 13.74 -9.92
CA GLN A 337 -26.37 14.54 -9.40
C GLN A 337 -27.24 13.74 -8.42
N ASP A 338 -27.32 12.42 -8.57
CA ASP A 338 -28.09 11.55 -7.67
C ASP A 338 -27.52 11.55 -6.24
N TYR A 339 -26.25 11.93 -6.05
CA TYR A 339 -25.64 12.09 -4.73
C TYR A 339 -25.83 13.48 -4.12
N ALA A 340 -26.32 14.46 -4.89
CA ALA A 340 -26.56 15.81 -4.39
C ALA A 340 -27.68 15.83 -3.34
N ALA A 341 -28.78 15.10 -3.58
CA ALA A 341 -29.90 15.03 -2.63
C ALA A 341 -29.48 14.43 -1.26
N PRO A 342 -28.83 13.25 -1.18
CA PRO A 342 -28.31 12.73 0.09
C PRO A 342 -27.31 13.66 0.80
N VAL A 343 -26.53 14.44 0.05
CA VAL A 343 -25.61 15.44 0.63
C VAL A 343 -26.38 16.64 1.20
N LEU A 344 -27.42 17.10 0.51
CA LEU A 344 -28.30 18.17 1.01
C LEU A 344 -29.12 17.72 2.22
N ASP A 345 -29.55 16.46 2.28
CA ASP A 345 -30.29 15.87 3.41
C ASP A 345 -29.51 15.91 4.73
N MET A 346 -28.21 16.16 4.70
CA MET A 346 -27.40 16.41 5.89
C MET A 346 -27.73 17.75 6.58
N LEU A 347 -28.35 18.69 5.85
CA LEU A 347 -28.86 19.97 6.35
C LEU A 347 -30.35 19.85 6.69
N GLN A 348 -30.69 19.12 7.76
CA GLN A 348 -32.04 19.14 8.32
C GLN A 348 -32.42 20.54 8.83
N GLU A 349 -33.72 20.82 9.00
CA GLU A 349 -34.21 22.16 9.40
C GLU A 349 -33.48 22.72 10.64
N ASP A 350 -33.16 21.87 11.62
CA ASP A 350 -32.42 22.24 12.85
C ASP A 350 -30.92 22.54 12.63
N THR A 351 -30.29 22.02 11.57
CA THR A 351 -28.87 22.26 11.24
C THR A 351 -28.65 23.36 10.20
N THR A 352 -29.71 23.93 9.62
CA THR A 352 -29.58 25.03 8.64
C THR A 352 -28.96 26.30 9.22
N ALA A 353 -29.11 26.54 10.53
CA ALA A 353 -28.47 27.64 11.25
C ALA A 353 -27.01 27.34 11.65
N ASP A 354 -26.53 26.12 11.44
CA ASP A 354 -25.18 25.68 11.79
C ASP A 354 -24.21 25.97 10.63
N ALA A 355 -23.51 27.11 10.74
CA ALA A 355 -22.56 27.55 9.72
C ALA A 355 -21.48 26.51 9.38
N GLN A 356 -21.13 25.62 10.32
CA GLN A 356 -20.14 24.58 10.09
C GLN A 356 -20.72 23.40 9.30
N ALA A 357 -21.96 22.98 9.58
CA ALA A 357 -22.65 21.99 8.75
C ALA A 357 -22.79 22.50 7.30
N LEU A 358 -23.22 23.76 7.15
CA LEU A 358 -23.36 24.40 5.84
C LEU A 358 -22.03 24.43 5.09
N ALA A 359 -20.94 24.84 5.74
CA ALA A 359 -19.61 24.87 5.12
C ALA A 359 -19.14 23.48 4.66
N CYS A 360 -19.38 22.43 5.46
CA CYS A 360 -19.08 21.05 5.08
C CYS A 360 -19.86 20.61 3.84
N VAL A 361 -21.17 20.86 3.80
CA VAL A 361 -22.02 20.48 2.66
C VAL A 361 -21.64 21.23 1.40
N LEU A 362 -21.42 22.55 1.50
CA LEU A 362 -20.92 23.36 0.40
C LEU A 362 -19.56 22.89 -0.11
N TYR A 363 -18.67 22.47 0.78
CA TYR A 363 -17.36 21.93 0.40
C TYR A 363 -17.49 20.63 -0.39
N ILE A 364 -18.37 19.70 0.04
CA ILE A 364 -18.64 18.46 -0.71
C ILE A 364 -19.17 18.79 -2.10
N LEU A 365 -20.21 19.61 -2.20
CA LEU A 365 -20.82 19.96 -3.48
C LEU A 365 -19.82 20.68 -4.41
N ARG A 366 -18.99 21.58 -3.87
CA ARG A 366 -17.99 22.29 -4.67
C ARG A 366 -16.89 21.35 -5.15
N VAL A 367 -16.16 20.74 -4.21
CA VAL A 367 -14.92 20.03 -4.52
C VAL A 367 -15.17 18.67 -5.19
N ALA A 368 -16.27 18.01 -4.84
CA ALA A 368 -16.52 16.65 -5.27
C ALA A 368 -17.58 16.50 -6.37
N VAL A 369 -18.42 17.52 -6.58
CA VAL A 369 -19.43 17.53 -7.65
C VAL A 369 -19.07 18.58 -8.71
N VAL A 370 -19.00 19.86 -8.35
CA VAL A 370 -18.82 20.95 -9.34
C VAL A 370 -17.42 20.93 -9.97
N ASP A 371 -16.35 20.96 -9.17
CA ASP A 371 -14.96 21.00 -9.65
C ASP A 371 -14.55 19.69 -10.37
N GLN A 372 -15.37 18.65 -10.27
CA GLN A 372 -15.13 17.34 -10.90
C GLN A 372 -15.95 17.13 -12.19
N MET A 373 -17.00 17.93 -12.43
CA MET A 373 -17.83 17.91 -13.65
C MET A 373 -17.33 18.88 -14.75
N THR A 374 -16.32 19.70 -14.45
CA THR A 374 -15.64 20.61 -15.39
C THR A 374 -14.31 20.05 -15.83
#